data_AF-A0A1Q2L5P4-F1
#
_entry.id   AF-A0A1Q2L5P4-F1
#
_cell.length_a   1.000
_cell.length_b   1.000
_cell.length_c   1.000
_cell.angle_alpha   90.00
_cell.angle_beta   90.00
_cell.angle_gamma   90.00
#
_symmetry.space_group_name_H-M   'P 1'
#
loop_
_entity.id
_entity.type
_entity.pdbx_description
1 polymer ?
#
loop_
_entity_poly.entity_id
_entity_poly.type
_entity_poly.pdbx_seq_one_letter_code
_entity_poly.pdbx_strand_id
1 'polypeptide(L)'
;MNNKQNNLAKSNELKQQITELKRKKKRLENETKRRANWEKRKARTKRLVETGALAEKYFALEDLSIEERETIFRTFSEFVKSKRPPNR
;
A
#
# COMPACT_ATOMS: atom_id res chain seq x y z
N MET A 1 -5.73 55.58 17.40
CA MET A 1 -6.06 54.21 17.88
C MET A 1 -4.83 53.32 17.74
N ASN A 2 -4.56 52.47 18.73
CA ASN A 2 -3.25 51.91 19.06
C ASN A 2 -2.69 50.93 18.03
N ASN A 3 -1.62 51.32 17.35
CA ASN A 3 -0.88 50.51 16.37
C ASN A 3 -0.41 49.15 16.96
N LYS A 4 -0.17 49.10 18.27
CA LYS A 4 0.18 47.87 19.02
C LYS A 4 -0.96 46.84 19.06
N GLN A 5 -2.22 47.29 19.18
CA GLN A 5 -3.39 46.41 19.20
C GLN A 5 -3.69 45.83 17.81
N ASN A 6 -3.52 46.62 16.74
CA ASN A 6 -3.65 46.13 15.36
C ASN A 6 -2.60 45.07 15.01
N ASN A 7 -1.34 45.28 15.42
CA ASN A 7 -0.27 44.29 15.20
C ASN A 7 -0.52 42.98 15.98
N LEU A 8 -1.05 43.08 17.20
CA LEU A 8 -1.39 41.91 18.01
C LEU A 8 -2.56 41.11 17.39
N ALA A 9 -3.60 41.80 16.91
CA ALA A 9 -4.71 41.17 16.20
C ALA A 9 -4.23 40.45 14.94
N LYS A 10 -3.36 41.08 14.13
CA LYS A 10 -2.78 40.46 12.94
C LYS A 10 -1.91 39.25 13.26
N SER A 11 -1.12 39.31 14.34
CA SER A 11 -0.32 38.17 14.80
C SER A 11 -1.19 36.97 15.19
N ASN A 12 -2.31 37.21 15.88
CA ASN A 12 -3.24 36.15 16.27
C ASN A 12 -3.96 35.54 15.07
N GLU A 13 -4.38 36.36 14.10
CA GLU A 13 -4.97 35.90 12.84
C GLU A 13 -3.99 35.00 12.06
N LEU A 14 -2.72 35.41 11.95
CA LEU A 14 -1.68 34.60 11.30
C LEU A 14 -1.45 33.27 12.03
N LYS A 15 -1.47 33.25 13.37
CA LYS A 15 -1.35 32.01 14.15
C LYS A 15 -2.52 31.06 13.89
N GLN A 16 -3.74 31.59 13.77
CA GLN A 16 -4.92 30.80 13.44
C GLN A 16 -4.80 30.19 12.03
N GLN A 17 -4.41 31.00 11.04
CA GLN A 17 -4.19 30.52 9.67
C GLN A 17 -3.09 29.44 9.61
N ILE A 18 -1.97 29.62 10.30
CA ILE A 18 -0.91 28.60 10.40
C ILE A 18 -1.45 27.30 10.99
N THR A 19 -2.29 27.39 12.01
CA THR A 19 -2.87 26.22 12.68
C THR A 19 -3.82 25.46 11.75
N GLU A 20 -4.66 26.17 11.00
CA GLU A 20 -5.54 25.57 10.00
C GLU A 20 -4.76 24.92 8.86
N LEU A 21 -3.74 25.58 8.33
CA LEU A 21 -2.87 25.04 7.29
C LEU A 21 -2.15 23.78 7.75
N LYS A 22 -1.66 23.73 8.98
CA LYS A 22 -1.06 22.52 9.58
C LYS A 22 -2.06 21.36 9.65
N ARG A 23 -3.31 21.64 10.06
CA ARG A 23 -4.38 20.62 10.11
C ARG A 23 -4.71 20.11 8.71
N LYS A 24 -4.85 21.00 7.73
CA LYS A 24 -5.12 20.65 6.33
C LYS A 24 -4.00 19.80 5.73
N LYS A 25 -2.74 20.18 5.96
CA LYS A 25 -1.56 19.40 5.54
C LYS A 25 -1.59 17.98 6.12
N LYS A 26 -1.78 17.85 7.44
CA LYS A 26 -1.86 16.53 8.10
C LYS A 26 -3.01 15.66 7.56
N ARG A 27 -4.16 16.27 7.26
CA ARG A 27 -5.30 15.56 6.66
C ARG A 27 -4.94 15.02 5.27
N LEU A 28 -4.34 15.85 4.42
CA LEU A 28 -3.92 15.46 3.07
C LEU A 28 -2.84 14.37 3.11
N GLU A 29 -1.84 14.49 4.00
CA GLU A 29 -0.81 13.46 4.17
C GLU A 29 -1.39 12.11 4.61
N ASN A 30 -2.38 12.12 5.50
CA ASN A 30 -3.05 10.90 5.92
C ASN A 30 -3.86 10.28 4.78
N GLU A 31 -4.53 11.11 3.97
CA GLU A 31 -5.30 10.66 2.83
C GLU A 31 -4.40 10.05 1.75
N THR A 32 -3.29 10.71 1.41
CA THR A 32 -2.33 10.19 0.42
C THR A 32 -1.72 8.86 0.88
N LYS A 33 -1.33 8.75 2.16
CA LYS A 33 -0.85 7.48 2.75
C LYS A 33 -1.90 6.37 2.66
N ARG A 34 -3.17 6.67 2.98
CA ARG A 34 -4.27 5.70 2.89
C ARG A 34 -4.50 5.22 1.46
N ARG A 35 -4.52 6.15 0.49
CA ARG A 35 -4.65 5.81 -0.94
C ARG A 35 -3.50 4.94 -1.42
N ALA A 36 -2.25 5.33 -1.13
CA ALA A 36 -1.08 4.54 -1.48
C ALA A 36 -1.11 3.13 -0.88
N ASN A 37 -1.53 3.00 0.39
CA ASN A 37 -1.67 1.69 1.04
C ASN A 37 -2.81 0.87 0.43
N TRP A 38 -3.91 1.51 0.02
CA TRP A 38 -5.00 0.83 -0.67
C TRP A 38 -4.56 0.28 -2.03
N GLU A 39 -3.86 1.09 -2.84
CA GLU A 39 -3.33 0.66 -4.13
C GLU A 39 -2.35 -0.51 -3.98
N LYS A 40 -1.45 -0.46 -2.99
CA LYS A 40 -0.52 -1.57 -2.70
C LYS A 40 -1.26 -2.87 -2.36
N ARG A 41 -2.33 -2.79 -1.56
CA ARG A 41 -3.15 -3.96 -1.23
C ARG A 41 -3.87 -4.48 -2.46
N LYS A 42 -4.48 -3.60 -3.26
CA LYS A 42 -5.15 -3.97 -4.51
C LYS A 42 -4.21 -4.67 -5.49
N ALA A 43 -3.01 -4.12 -5.70
CA ALA A 43 -1.99 -4.71 -6.56
C ALA A 43 -1.54 -6.09 -6.04
N ARG A 44 -1.34 -6.22 -4.71
CA ARG A 44 -0.99 -7.51 -4.10
C ARG A 44 -2.11 -8.54 -4.28
N THR A 45 -3.36 -8.17 -4.03
CA THR A 45 -4.51 -9.08 -4.20
C THR A 45 -4.64 -9.52 -5.65
N LYS A 46 -4.56 -8.58 -6.60
CA LYS A 46 -4.60 -8.89 -8.04
C LYS A 46 -3.50 -9.90 -8.41
N ARG A 47 -2.26 -9.64 -8.01
CA ARG A 47 -1.13 -10.55 -8.26
C ARG A 47 -1.36 -11.94 -7.67
N LEU A 48 -1.88 -12.03 -6.45
CA LEU A 48 -2.14 -13.32 -5.79
C LEU A 48 -3.24 -14.11 -6.52
N VAL A 49 -4.31 -13.44 -6.95
CA VAL A 49 -5.39 -14.07 -7.73
C VAL A 49 -4.88 -14.56 -9.08
N GLU A 50 -4.15 -13.72 -9.81
CA GLU A 50 -3.55 -14.10 -11.10
C GLU A 50 -2.57 -15.27 -10.94
N THR A 51 -1.73 -15.24 -9.90
CA THR A 51 -0.79 -16.32 -9.61
C THR A 51 -1.52 -17.61 -9.23
N GLY A 52 -2.58 -17.52 -8.42
CA GLY A 52 -3.41 -18.66 -8.04
C GLY A 52 -4.09 -19.32 -9.24
N ALA A 53 -4.70 -18.52 -10.11
CA ALA A 53 -5.34 -19.01 -11.33
C ALA A 53 -4.34 -19.71 -12.28
N LEU A 54 -3.12 -19.20 -12.39
CA LEU A 54 -2.05 -19.87 -13.14
C LEU A 54 -1.64 -21.19 -12.48
N ALA A 55 -1.53 -21.21 -11.15
CA ALA A 55 -1.17 -22.42 -10.42
C ALA A 55 -2.22 -23.52 -10.59
N GLU A 56 -3.51 -23.19 -10.48
CA GLU A 56 -4.61 -24.12 -10.73
C GLU A 56 -4.54 -24.65 -12.16
N LYS A 57 -4.46 -23.76 -13.17
CA LYS A 57 -4.41 -24.15 -14.59
C LYS A 57 -3.25 -25.10 -14.94
N TYR A 58 -2.05 -24.85 -14.42
CA TYR A 58 -0.85 -25.58 -14.84
C TYR A 58 -0.52 -26.79 -13.96
N PHE A 59 -0.93 -26.79 -12.70
CA PHE A 59 -0.66 -27.87 -11.77
C PHE A 59 -1.90 -28.68 -11.38
N ALA A 60 -3.07 -28.37 -11.95
CA ALA A 60 -4.35 -29.04 -11.69
C ALA A 60 -4.64 -29.14 -10.18
N LEU A 61 -4.60 -27.99 -9.49
CA LEU A 61 -4.69 -27.91 -8.02
C LEU A 61 -6.12 -27.84 -7.49
N GLU A 62 -7.13 -27.80 -8.35
CA GLU A 62 -8.53 -27.52 -8.00
C GLU A 62 -9.07 -28.49 -6.93
N ASP A 63 -8.73 -29.77 -7.04
CA ASP A 63 -9.20 -30.84 -6.15
C ASP A 63 -8.26 -31.14 -4.99
N LEU A 64 -7.12 -30.44 -4.90
CA LEU A 64 -6.12 -30.68 -3.86
C LEU A 64 -6.37 -29.86 -2.61
N SER A 65 -6.13 -30.48 -1.47
CA SER A 65 -6.05 -29.83 -0.16
C SER A 65 -4.88 -28.84 -0.09
N ILE A 66 -4.88 -27.97 0.94
CA ILE A 66 -3.83 -26.97 1.12
C ILE A 66 -2.47 -27.65 1.37
N GLU A 67 -2.48 -28.74 2.12
CA GLU A 67 -1.30 -29.54 2.48
C GLU A 67 -0.68 -30.23 1.26
N GLU A 68 -1.53 -30.75 0.35
CA GLU A 68 -1.09 -31.34 -0.92
C GLU A 68 -0.51 -30.29 -1.86
N ARG A 69 -1.17 -29.12 -1.96
CA ARG A 69 -0.65 -27.97 -2.72
C ARG A 69 0.73 -27.53 -2.19
N GLU A 70 0.89 -27.43 -0.88
CA GLU A 70 2.18 -27.08 -0.26
C GLU A 70 3.26 -28.11 -0.58
N THR A 71 2.92 -29.40 -0.54
CA THR A 71 3.84 -30.49 -0.88
C THR A 71 4.32 -30.37 -2.33
N ILE A 72 3.41 -30.10 -3.27
CA ILE A 72 3.76 -29.85 -4.68
C ILE A 72 4.68 -28.63 -4.80
N PHE A 73 4.29 -27.50 -4.21
CA PHE A 73 5.08 -26.26 -4.29
C PHE A 73 6.48 -26.43 -3.70
N ARG A 74 6.60 -27.15 -2.58
CA ARG A 74 7.89 -27.45 -1.95
C ARG A 74 8.76 -28.30 -2.86
N THR A 75 8.18 -29.36 -3.43
CA THR A 75 8.85 -30.33 -4.32
C THR A 75 9.48 -29.63 -5.52
N PHE A 76 8.78 -28.69 -6.15
CA PHE A 76 9.28 -27.97 -7.32
C PHE A 76 10.00 -26.66 -7.00
N SER A 77 10.09 -26.27 -5.73
CA SER A 77 10.61 -24.95 -5.35
C SER A 77 12.04 -24.71 -5.80
N GLU A 78 12.91 -25.70 -5.67
CA GLU A 78 14.32 -25.62 -6.10
C GLU A 78 14.44 -25.55 -7.61
N PHE A 79 13.67 -26.39 -8.32
CA PHE A 79 13.63 -26.37 -9.78
C PHE A 79 13.19 -25.00 -10.32
N VAL A 80 12.09 -24.44 -9.80
CA VAL A 80 11.60 -23.12 -10.20
C VAL A 80 12.63 -22.03 -9.90
N LYS A 81 13.27 -22.07 -8.73
CA LYS A 81 14.34 -21.11 -8.38
C LYS A 81 15.52 -21.20 -9.36
N SER A 82 15.91 -22.41 -9.78
CA SER A 82 17.01 -22.63 -10.73
C SER A 82 16.72 -22.15 -12.16
N LYS A 83 15.44 -22.12 -12.55
CA LYS A 83 14.99 -21.68 -13.88
C LYS A 83 14.50 -20.24 -13.91
N ARG A 84 14.59 -19.52 -12.79
CA ARG A 84 14.18 -18.12 -12.73
C ARG A 84 15.06 -17.30 -13.67
N PRO A 85 14.48 -16.49 -14.58
CA PRO A 85 15.28 -15.58 -15.37
C PRO A 85 16.07 -14.64 -14.44
N PRO A 86 17.30 -14.24 -14.81
CA PRO A 86 18.04 -13.24 -14.04
C PRO A 86 17.15 -12.00 -13.88
N ASN A 87 17.08 -11.47 -12.66
CA ASN A 87 16.26 -10.29 -12.36
C ASN A 87 16.59 -9.20 -13.38
N ARG A 88 15.58 -8.78 -14.17
CA ARG A 88 15.67 -7.60 -15.04
C ARG A 88 15.52 -6.34 -14.23
#